data_AF-A0ABD6AEX1-F1
#
_entry.id   AF-A0ABD6AEX1-F1
#
_cell.length_a   1.000
_cell.length_b   1.000
_cell.length_c   1.000
_cell.angle_alpha   90.00
_cell.angle_beta   90.00
_cell.angle_gamma   90.00
#
_symmetry.space_group_name_H-M   'P 1'
#
loop_
_entity.id
_entity.type
_entity.pdbx_description
1 polymer ?
#
loop_
_entity_poly.entity_id
_entity_poly.type
_entity_poly.pdbx_seq_one_letter_code
_entity_poly.pdbx_strand_id
1 'polypeptide(L)'
;MFDDTEFRYETELQVRVRDLDHMGHVNNAMYATYMEQARTDYFGDVLNVGLDDLEMAVVSSHIEFKRQVRYGGGLTVQVRVPQLGRTSFPLEYRFLDDGEAAATARTVQVSLDSENDTACPLPDLWRMSIVEHEDLSEEDGTVAES
;
A
#
# COMPACT_ATOMS: atom_id res chain seq x y z
N MET A 1 -5.40 11.90 9.47
CA MET A 1 -5.46 10.99 10.62
C MET A 1 -6.19 9.75 10.14
N PHE A 2 -5.53 8.59 10.16
CA PHE A 2 -6.14 7.32 9.75
C PHE A 2 -7.19 6.92 10.78
N ASP A 3 -8.30 6.35 10.33
CA ASP A 3 -9.29 5.75 11.22
C ASP A 3 -8.64 4.63 12.07
N ASP A 4 -9.13 4.44 13.30
CA ASP A 4 -8.61 3.48 14.30
C ASP A 4 -8.87 2.01 13.95
N THR A 5 -9.39 1.72 12.75
CA THR A 5 -9.52 0.36 12.22
C THR A 5 -8.16 -0.36 12.23
N GLU A 6 -8.18 -1.67 12.52
CA GLU A 6 -6.95 -2.46 12.60
C GLU A 6 -6.31 -2.71 11.23
N PHE A 7 -4.98 -2.80 11.20
CA PHE A 7 -4.25 -3.32 10.04
C PHE A 7 -4.19 -4.84 10.17
N ARG A 8 -4.71 -5.56 9.18
CA ARG A 8 -4.75 -7.04 9.18
C ARG A 8 -3.57 -7.68 8.45
N TYR A 9 -2.79 -6.87 7.74
CA TYR A 9 -1.59 -7.29 7.03
C TYR A 9 -0.38 -6.46 7.43
N GLU A 10 0.76 -7.14 7.58
CA GLU A 10 2.07 -6.53 7.73
C GLU A 10 3.17 -7.33 7.03
N THR A 11 4.21 -6.64 6.59
CA THR A 11 5.42 -7.23 6.02
C THR A 11 6.66 -6.58 6.61
N GLU A 12 7.77 -7.31 6.66
CA GLU A 12 9.06 -6.82 7.11
C GLU A 12 9.94 -6.42 5.93
N LEU A 13 10.36 -5.16 5.89
CA LEU A 13 11.29 -4.65 4.90
C LEU A 13 12.66 -4.37 5.53
N GLN A 14 13.70 -4.69 4.77
CA GLN A 14 15.07 -4.38 5.14
C GLN A 14 15.46 -2.97 4.70
N VAL A 15 15.91 -2.13 5.63
CA VAL A 15 16.58 -0.86 5.32
C VAL A 15 17.98 -1.16 4.80
N ARG A 16 18.26 -0.79 3.55
CA ARG A 16 19.56 -1.00 2.92
C ARG A 16 20.44 0.23 3.07
N VAL A 17 21.75 0.03 3.01
CA VAL A 17 22.72 1.16 3.06
C VAL A 17 22.45 2.19 1.95
N ARG A 18 22.03 1.73 0.76
CA ARG A 18 21.71 2.62 -0.37
C ARG A 18 20.49 3.51 -0.12
N ASP A 19 19.62 3.11 0.80
CA ASP A 19 18.35 3.79 1.04
C ASP A 19 18.55 5.02 1.95
N LEU A 20 19.76 5.20 2.49
CA LEU A 20 20.11 6.28 3.39
C LEU A 20 20.57 7.52 2.63
N ASP A 21 20.29 8.69 3.18
CA ASP A 21 20.88 9.94 2.76
C ASP A 21 22.21 10.25 3.50
N HIS A 22 22.79 11.41 3.20
CA HIS A 22 24.03 11.89 3.82
C HIS A 22 23.94 12.11 5.34
N MET A 23 22.74 12.20 5.92
CA MET A 23 22.51 12.32 7.35
C MET A 23 22.38 10.95 8.05
N GLY A 24 22.42 9.86 7.28
CA GLY A 24 22.31 8.49 7.80
C GLY A 24 20.88 8.07 8.14
N HIS A 25 19.89 8.77 7.58
CA HIS A 25 18.47 8.41 7.68
C HIS A 25 17.96 7.90 6.35
N VAL A 26 16.90 7.10 6.37
CA VAL A 26 16.20 6.71 5.15
C VAL A 26 15.79 7.96 4.38
N ASN A 27 16.22 8.03 3.13
CA ASN A 27 15.86 9.11 2.22
C ASN A 27 14.34 9.10 1.95
N ASN A 28 13.71 10.27 1.97
CA ASN A 28 12.26 10.39 1.79
C ASN A 28 11.73 9.74 0.50
N ALA A 29 12.51 9.72 -0.58
CA ALA A 29 12.13 9.14 -1.87
C ALA A 29 12.07 7.61 -1.80
N MET A 30 12.82 6.98 -0.90
CA MET A 30 12.86 5.52 -0.75
C MET A 30 11.57 4.95 -0.19
N TYR A 31 10.76 5.76 0.50
CA TYR A 31 9.44 5.32 0.97
C TYR A 31 8.51 4.96 -0.18
N ALA A 32 8.66 5.55 -1.36
CA ALA A 32 7.90 5.13 -2.55
C ALA A 32 8.25 3.69 -2.96
N THR A 33 9.54 3.32 -2.92
CA THR A 33 9.99 1.95 -3.16
C THR A 33 9.51 1.00 -2.06
N TYR A 34 9.49 1.43 -0.80
CA TYR A 34 8.95 0.60 0.28
C TYR A 34 7.45 0.39 0.16
N MET A 35 6.66 1.40 -0.25
CA MET A 35 5.24 1.23 -0.55
C MET A 35 5.01 0.25 -1.70
N GLU A 36 5.85 0.29 -2.74
CA GLU A 36 5.78 -0.65 -3.86
C GLU A 36 6.08 -2.09 -3.43
N GLN A 37 7.13 -2.31 -2.64
CA GLN A 37 7.45 -3.63 -2.11
C GLN A 37 6.33 -4.13 -1.20
N ALA A 38 5.87 -3.32 -0.24
CA ALA A 38 4.82 -3.73 0.69
C ALA A 38 3.48 -4.03 -0.01
N ARG A 39 3.16 -3.26 -1.06
CA ARG A 39 2.00 -3.53 -1.92
C ARG A 39 2.17 -4.83 -2.71
N THR A 40 3.36 -5.11 -3.22
CA THR A 40 3.65 -6.35 -3.94
C THR A 40 3.47 -7.55 -3.02
N ASP A 41 3.99 -7.46 -1.80
CA ASP A 41 3.83 -8.52 -0.80
C ASP A 41 2.34 -8.72 -0.46
N TYR A 42 1.59 -7.63 -0.18
CA TYR A 42 0.15 -7.70 0.07
C TYR A 42 -0.61 -8.37 -1.09
N PHE A 43 -0.30 -8.02 -2.35
CA PHE A 43 -0.97 -8.65 -3.50
C PHE A 43 -0.61 -10.13 -3.67
N GLY A 44 0.64 -10.50 -3.41
CA GLY A 44 1.06 -11.90 -3.40
C GLY A 44 0.32 -12.71 -2.35
N ASP A 45 0.24 -12.20 -1.12
CA ASP A 45 -0.28 -12.96 0.01
C ASP A 45 -1.81 -12.92 0.12
N VAL A 46 -2.43 -11.78 -0.18
CA VAL A 46 -3.90 -11.58 -0.05
C VAL A 46 -4.64 -11.91 -1.34
N LEU A 47 -4.10 -11.53 -2.49
CA LEU A 47 -4.76 -11.74 -3.79
C LEU A 47 -4.28 -12.99 -4.52
N ASN A 48 -3.15 -13.58 -4.10
CA ASN A 48 -2.47 -14.67 -4.80
C ASN A 48 -2.13 -14.29 -6.26
N VAL A 49 -1.61 -13.06 -6.44
CA VAL A 49 -1.29 -12.46 -7.75
C VAL A 49 0.19 -12.10 -7.80
N GLY A 50 0.86 -12.47 -8.90
CA GLY A 50 2.25 -12.12 -9.17
C GLY A 50 2.40 -10.76 -9.86
N LEU A 51 3.64 -10.23 -9.92
CA LEU A 51 3.92 -8.95 -10.58
C LEU A 51 3.49 -8.89 -12.05
N ASP A 52 3.59 -10.01 -12.77
CA ASP A 52 3.25 -10.09 -14.19
C ASP A 52 1.74 -10.01 -14.46
N ASP A 53 0.91 -10.25 -13.44
CA ASP A 53 -0.56 -10.28 -13.52
C ASP A 53 -1.19 -8.98 -12.96
N LEU A 54 -0.38 -7.99 -12.57
CA LEU A 54 -0.84 -6.74 -11.98
C LEU A 54 -0.98 -5.63 -13.03
N GLU A 55 -2.17 -5.55 -13.64
CA GLU A 55 -2.53 -4.45 -14.55
C GLU A 55 -3.08 -3.25 -13.76
N MET A 56 -2.20 -2.49 -13.10
CA MET A 56 -2.58 -1.33 -12.30
C MET A 56 -1.62 -0.15 -12.42
N ALA A 57 -2.15 1.05 -12.26
CA ALA A 57 -1.37 2.27 -12.07
C ALA A 57 -1.60 2.91 -10.70
N VAL A 58 -0.54 3.51 -10.15
CA VAL A 58 -0.63 4.40 -8.99
C VAL A 58 -0.90 5.81 -9.49
N VAL A 59 -2.12 6.32 -9.26
CA VAL A 59 -2.55 7.66 -9.74
C VAL A 59 -2.39 8.76 -8.69
N SER A 60 -2.17 8.37 -7.43
CA SER A 60 -1.90 9.30 -6.33
C SER A 60 -1.04 8.64 -5.26
N SER A 61 -0.17 9.43 -4.63
CA SER A 61 0.68 9.02 -3.52
C SER A 61 0.86 10.20 -2.55
N HIS A 62 0.66 9.94 -1.26
CA HIS A 62 0.83 10.89 -0.17
C HIS A 62 1.59 10.24 0.98
N ILE A 63 2.54 10.96 1.57
CA ILE A 63 3.39 10.46 2.66
C ILE A 63 3.50 11.54 3.74
N GLU A 64 3.27 11.15 4.99
CA GLU A 64 3.48 11.95 6.18
C GLU A 64 4.63 11.35 7.00
N PHE A 65 5.73 12.09 7.12
CA PHE A 65 6.90 11.68 7.90
C PHE A 65 6.79 12.15 9.35
N LYS A 66 6.92 11.23 10.31
CA LYS A 66 6.78 11.50 11.76
C LYS A 66 8.10 11.44 12.50
N ARG A 67 8.95 10.46 12.19
CA ARG A 67 10.31 10.31 12.72
C ARG A 67 11.25 9.74 11.66
N GLN A 68 12.55 9.92 11.89
CA GLN A 68 13.60 9.41 11.04
C GLN A 68 13.85 7.93 11.35
N VAL A 69 13.99 7.12 10.29
CA VAL A 69 14.42 5.70 10.38
C VAL A 69 15.91 5.62 10.09
N ARG A 70 16.65 4.85 10.89
CA ARG A 70 18.10 4.64 10.77
C ARG A 70 18.41 3.24 10.26
N TYR A 71 19.65 3.08 9.81
CA TYR A 71 20.17 1.76 9.44
C TYR A 71 20.17 0.78 10.61
N GLY A 72 19.92 -0.50 10.33
CA GLY A 72 20.05 -1.60 11.28
C GLY A 72 18.77 -2.00 12.00
N GLY A 73 17.69 -1.22 11.89
CA GLY A 73 16.35 -1.60 12.33
C GLY A 73 15.58 -2.37 11.25
N GLY A 74 14.72 -3.30 11.67
CA GLY A 74 13.71 -3.91 10.80
C GLY A 74 12.56 -2.93 10.61
N LEU A 75 12.19 -2.64 9.35
CA LEU A 75 11.09 -1.73 9.05
C LEU A 75 9.83 -2.56 8.79
N THR A 76 8.92 -2.62 9.77
CA THR A 76 7.62 -3.26 9.55
C THR A 76 6.70 -2.29 8.82
N VAL A 77 6.05 -2.76 7.76
CA VAL A 77 5.07 -1.98 7.02
C VAL A 77 3.73 -2.67 7.14
N GLN A 78 2.80 -2.01 7.82
CA GLN A 78 1.41 -2.44 7.85
C GLN A 78 0.69 -1.88 6.63
N VAL A 79 -0.14 -2.69 5.99
CA VAL A 79 -0.87 -2.34 4.77
C VAL A 79 -2.35 -2.67 4.95
N ARG A 80 -3.25 -1.84 4.42
CA ARG A 80 -4.68 -2.15 4.36
C ARG A 80 -5.36 -1.47 3.17
N VAL A 81 -6.48 -2.05 2.73
CA VAL A 81 -7.44 -1.42 1.81
C VAL A 81 -8.68 -0.99 2.60
N PRO A 82 -8.85 0.30 2.93
CA PRO A 82 -9.96 0.73 3.79
C PRO A 82 -11.33 0.77 3.09
N GLN A 83 -11.36 0.75 1.76
CA GLN A 83 -12.59 0.83 0.95
C GLN A 83 -12.32 0.42 -0.50
N LEU A 84 -13.37 0.09 -1.27
CA LEU A 84 -13.25 -0.37 -2.66
C LEU A 84 -14.18 0.42 -3.59
N GLY A 85 -13.60 1.15 -4.54
CA GLY A 85 -14.35 1.73 -5.66
C GLY A 85 -14.67 0.72 -6.75
N ARG A 86 -15.19 1.19 -7.90
CA ARG A 86 -15.46 0.32 -9.06
C ARG A 86 -14.19 -0.06 -9.82
N THR A 87 -13.34 0.93 -10.09
CA THR A 87 -12.13 0.81 -10.92
C THR A 87 -10.85 1.11 -10.13
N SER A 88 -11.00 1.55 -8.89
CA SER A 88 -9.90 2.06 -8.07
C SER A 88 -10.09 1.72 -6.61
N PHE A 89 -8.98 1.70 -5.88
CA PHE A 89 -8.98 1.54 -4.43
C PHE A 89 -7.75 2.21 -3.82
N PRO A 90 -7.86 2.74 -2.60
CA PRO A 90 -6.72 3.20 -1.85
C PRO A 90 -5.99 2.05 -1.15
N LEU A 91 -4.68 2.18 -1.01
CA LEU A 91 -3.88 1.45 -0.02
C LEU A 91 -3.36 2.44 1.01
N GLU A 92 -3.47 2.08 2.27
CA GLU A 92 -2.89 2.83 3.39
C GLU A 92 -1.72 2.05 3.97
N TYR A 93 -0.66 2.78 4.32
CA TYR A 93 0.58 2.21 4.84
C TYR A 93 0.93 2.86 6.17
N ARG A 94 1.38 2.04 7.11
CA ARG A 94 2.00 2.50 8.35
C ARG A 94 3.37 1.87 8.48
N PHE A 95 4.39 2.72 8.46
CA PHE A 95 5.79 2.33 8.63
C PHE A 95 6.12 2.36 10.11
N LEU A 96 6.54 1.22 10.66
CA LEU A 96 6.92 1.05 12.06
C LEU A 96 8.42 0.79 12.16
N ASP A 97 9.09 1.55 13.01
CA ASP A 97 10.50 1.40 13.36
C ASP A 97 10.57 1.11 14.85
N ASP A 98 10.97 -0.11 15.21
CA ASP A 98 10.89 -0.66 16.58
C ASP A 98 9.49 -0.53 17.21
N GLY A 99 8.44 -0.77 16.41
CA GLY A 99 7.03 -0.71 16.85
C GLY A 99 6.43 0.69 16.93
N GLU A 100 7.22 1.74 16.68
CA GLU A 100 6.72 3.12 16.65
C GLU A 100 6.51 3.64 15.23
N ALA A 101 5.40 4.36 15.00
CA ALA A 101 5.07 4.88 13.68
C ALA A 101 6.09 5.93 13.19
N ALA A 102 6.88 5.56 12.19
CA ALA A 102 7.87 6.41 11.55
C ALA A 102 7.31 7.28 10.43
N ALA A 103 6.42 6.71 9.64
CA ALA A 103 5.69 7.41 8.61
C ALA A 103 4.33 6.76 8.42
N THR A 104 3.44 7.50 7.79
CA THR A 104 2.20 6.97 7.25
C THR A 104 2.05 7.41 5.82
N ALA A 105 1.44 6.58 4.99
CA ALA A 105 1.26 6.92 3.59
C ALA A 105 -0.06 6.39 3.06
N ARG A 106 -0.47 6.94 1.91
CA ARG A 106 -1.63 6.48 1.16
C ARG A 106 -1.32 6.55 -0.33
N THR A 107 -1.69 5.51 -1.05
CA THR A 107 -1.67 5.50 -2.52
C THR A 107 -3.07 5.21 -3.04
N VAL A 108 -3.35 5.59 -4.29
CA VAL A 108 -4.57 5.17 -5.00
C VAL A 108 -4.17 4.36 -6.23
N GLN A 109 -4.69 3.15 -6.30
CA GLN A 109 -4.54 2.20 -7.38
C GLN A 109 -5.73 2.31 -8.32
N VAL A 110 -5.49 2.25 -9.63
CA VAL A 110 -6.52 2.12 -10.66
C VAL A 110 -6.22 0.88 -11.49
N SER A 111 -7.22 0.02 -11.68
CA SER A 111 -7.16 -1.13 -12.58
C SER A 111 -7.13 -0.66 -14.03
N LEU A 112 -6.24 -1.23 -14.83
CA LEU A 112 -6.09 -0.90 -16.24
C LEU A 112 -6.45 -2.10 -17.12
N ASP A 113 -6.92 -1.81 -18.32
CA ASP A 113 -7.00 -2.75 -19.44
C ASP A 113 -5.70 -2.65 -20.25
N SER A 114 -4.90 -3.73 -20.26
CA SER A 114 -3.62 -3.79 -20.98
C SER A 114 -3.69 -3.57 -22.48
N GLU A 115 -4.85 -3.75 -23.12
CA GLU A 115 -4.98 -3.49 -24.56
C GLU A 115 -5.14 -2.00 -24.88
N ASN A 116 -5.72 -1.23 -23.96
CA ASN A 116 -6.20 0.14 -24.24
C ASN A 116 -5.61 1.22 -23.33
N ASP A 117 -4.85 0.87 -22.27
CA ASP A 117 -4.37 1.78 -21.23
C ASP A 117 -5.49 2.62 -20.60
N THR A 118 -6.69 2.06 -20.51
CA THR A 118 -7.87 2.72 -19.93
C THR A 118 -8.28 2.07 -18.62
N ALA A 119 -8.91 2.85 -17.74
CA ALA A 119 -9.41 2.34 -16.46
C ALA A 119 -10.52 1.31 -16.66
N CYS A 120 -10.38 0.14 -16.06
CA CYS A 120 -11.34 -0.96 -16.12
C CYS A 120 -11.89 -1.30 -14.71
N PRO A 121 -13.01 -2.02 -14.60
CA PRO A 121 -13.47 -2.53 -13.31
C PRO A 121 -12.41 -3.42 -12.65
N LEU A 122 -12.33 -3.36 -11.32
CA LEU A 122 -11.47 -4.27 -10.56
C LEU A 122 -11.87 -5.72 -10.85
N PRO A 123 -10.91 -6.64 -11.04
CA PRO A 123 -11.21 -8.06 -11.17
C PRO A 123 -12.03 -8.57 -9.98
N ASP A 124 -13.09 -9.35 -10.25
CA ASP A 124 -14.01 -9.84 -9.22
C ASP A 124 -13.27 -10.63 -8.12
N LEU A 125 -12.27 -11.43 -8.50
CA LEU A 125 -11.45 -12.19 -7.56
C LEU A 125 -10.69 -11.27 -6.59
N TRP A 126 -10.11 -10.16 -7.08
CA TRP A 126 -9.42 -9.21 -6.21
C TRP A 126 -10.41 -8.56 -5.25
N ARG A 127 -11.57 -8.14 -5.77
CA ARG A 127 -12.63 -7.54 -4.94
C ARG A 127 -13.05 -8.49 -3.83
N MET A 128 -13.29 -9.76 -4.14
CA MET A 128 -13.67 -10.79 -3.18
C MET A 128 -12.58 -11.01 -2.11
N SER A 129 -11.33 -11.21 -2.54
CA SER A 129 -10.19 -11.42 -1.62
C SER A 129 -9.97 -10.24 -0.68
N ILE A 130 -10.06 -9.00 -1.19
CA ILE A 130 -9.90 -7.80 -0.36
C ILE A 130 -11.06 -7.68 0.63
N VAL A 131 -12.30 -7.85 0.19
CA VAL A 131 -13.47 -7.78 1.10
C VAL A 131 -13.37 -8.81 2.21
N GLU A 132 -12.97 -10.05 1.89
CA GLU A 132 -12.79 -11.11 2.87
C GLU A 132 -11.64 -10.81 3.84
N HIS A 133 -10.49 -10.36 3.32
CA HIS A 133 -9.32 -10.08 4.15
C HIS A 133 -9.53 -8.89 5.09
N GLU A 134 -10.09 -7.80 4.56
CA GLU A 134 -10.25 -6.54 5.28
C GLU A 134 -11.52 -6.52 6.15
N ASP A 135 -12.44 -7.47 5.95
CA ASP A 135 -13.76 -7.53 6.60
C ASP A 135 -14.61 -6.29 6.27
N LEU A 136 -14.61 -5.88 4.99
CA LEU A 136 -15.32 -4.69 4.52
C LEU A 136 -16.83 -4.95 4.41
N SER A 137 -17.63 -3.97 4.84
CA SER A 137 -19.08 -4.02 4.66
C SER A 137 -19.48 -3.55 3.25
N GLU A 138 -20.66 -3.94 2.76
CA GLU A 138 -21.14 -3.50 1.43
C GLU A 138 -21.29 -1.96 1.33
N GLU A 139 -21.38 -1.25 2.45
CA GLU A 139 -21.49 0.23 2.49
C GLU A 139 -20.16 0.94 2.17
N ASP A 140 -19.01 0.28 2.38
CA ASP A 140 -17.68 0.82 2.11
C ASP A 140 -17.31 0.81 0.60
N GLY A 141 -18.23 0.32 -0.24
CA GLY A 141 -18.06 0.15 -1.69
C GLY A 141 -18.42 1.35 -2.56
N THR A 142 -18.94 2.44 -1.96
CA THR A 142 -19.46 3.59 -2.71
C THR A 142 -18.89 4.88 -2.16
N VAL A 143 -17.76 5.39 -2.69
CA VAL A 143 -17.51 6.81 -3.04
C VAL A 143 -16.13 6.92 -3.71
N ALA A 144 -16.11 7.32 -4.99
CA ALA A 144 -15.30 8.43 -5.54
C ALA A 144 -15.21 8.31 -7.08
N GLU A 145 -16.29 8.70 -7.76
CA GLU A 145 -16.16 9.26 -9.11
C GLU A 145 -15.74 10.72 -8.96
N SER A 146 -14.54 11.05 -9.46
CA SER A 146 -14.15 12.40 -9.87
C SER A 146 -13.06 12.32 -10.92
#